data_AF-A0A146L436-F1
#
_entry.id   AF-A0A146L436-F1
#
_cell.length_a   1.000
_cell.length_b   1.000
_cell.length_c   1.000
_cell.angle_alpha   90.00
_cell.angle_beta   90.00
_cell.angle_gamma   90.00
#
_symmetry.space_group_name_H-M   'P 1'
#
loop_
_entity.id
_entity.type
_entity.pdbx_description
1 polymer ?
#
loop_
_entity_poly.entity_id
_entity_poly.type
_entity_poly.pdbx_seq_one_letter_code
_entity_poly.pdbx_strand_id
1 'polypeptide(L)'
;MTVEYSALNQIFLEKNITLHVLMNADFDLEKLRVNKMMFYGLDSEKAYTKSDFKVLKGDSDLRRQIKLTKSMMGYCTSLALETNGTIFTGKRMGVENMALVKKFSSVFARRIASTALPDTCQRCECTTDENGIEYLECLPCSIPVPAYADFDFKENNTIFFLQAFDQISDSDLGNS
;
A
#
# COMPACT_ATOMS: atom_id res chain seq x y z
N MET A 1 -18.01 -15.81 4.95
CA MET A 1 -17.37 -15.72 3.63
C MET A 1 -15.99 -15.14 3.88
N THR A 2 -14.93 -15.92 3.63
CA THR A 2 -13.54 -15.48 3.74
C THR A 2 -13.03 -15.26 2.33
N VAL A 3 -12.45 -14.08 2.06
CA VAL A 3 -11.85 -13.80 0.75
C VAL A 3 -10.37 -14.14 0.82
N GLU A 4 -9.89 -14.92 -0.14
CA GLU A 4 -8.49 -15.30 -0.24
C GLU A 4 -7.60 -14.09 -0.55
N TYR A 5 -6.41 -14.03 0.06
CA TYR A 5 -5.47 -12.93 -0.13
C TYR A 5 -5.06 -12.74 -1.59
N SER A 6 -4.76 -13.84 -2.28
CA SER A 6 -4.33 -13.82 -3.68
C SER A 6 -5.39 -13.20 -4.58
N ALA A 7 -6.67 -13.51 -4.33
CA ALA A 7 -7.78 -12.94 -5.08
C ALA A 7 -7.88 -11.43 -4.87
N LEU A 8 -7.76 -10.93 -3.62
CA LEU A 8 -7.77 -9.50 -3.34
C LEU A 8 -6.57 -8.79 -3.96
N ASN A 9 -5.38 -9.37 -3.84
CA ASN A 9 -4.15 -8.78 -4.37
C ASN A 9 -4.21 -8.67 -5.89
N GLN A 10 -4.67 -9.73 -6.56
CA GLN A 10 -4.84 -9.74 -8.00
C GLN A 10 -5.81 -8.64 -8.44
N ILE A 11 -6.99 -8.54 -7.80
CA ILE A 11 -7.96 -7.49 -8.11
C ILE A 11 -7.36 -6.09 -7.91
N PHE A 12 -6.59 -5.90 -6.83
CA PHE A 12 -5.99 -4.59 -6.57
C PHE A 12 -4.93 -4.22 -7.61
N LEU A 13 -4.10 -5.16 -8.03
CA LEU A 13 -3.09 -4.92 -9.06
C LEU A 13 -3.74 -4.69 -10.43
N GLU A 14 -4.68 -5.57 -10.83
CA GLU A 14 -5.36 -5.47 -12.13
C GLU A 14 -6.16 -4.17 -12.26
N LYS A 15 -6.82 -3.72 -11.18
CA LYS A 15 -7.61 -2.48 -11.18
C LYS A 15 -6.82 -1.25 -10.72
N ASN A 16 -5.51 -1.38 -10.50
CA ASN A 16 -4.64 -0.33 -9.95
C ASN A 16 -5.24 0.36 -8.70
N ILE A 17 -5.70 -0.43 -7.74
CA ILE A 17 -6.26 0.05 -6.47
C ILE A 17 -5.13 0.18 -5.45
N THR A 18 -4.95 1.40 -4.93
CA THR A 18 -4.06 1.66 -3.78
C THR A 18 -4.82 1.51 -2.46
N LEU A 19 -4.39 0.57 -1.60
CA LEU A 19 -5.01 0.39 -0.28
C LEU A 19 -4.33 1.22 0.82
N HIS A 20 -5.07 2.13 1.43
CA HIS A 20 -4.63 2.83 2.66
C HIS A 20 -5.35 2.28 3.90
N VAL A 21 -4.58 1.86 4.91
CA VAL A 21 -5.09 1.27 6.15
C VAL A 21 -4.96 2.26 7.31
N LEU A 22 -6.05 2.43 8.04
CA LEU A 22 -6.09 3.16 9.30
C LEU A 22 -6.32 2.19 10.46
N MET A 23 -5.24 1.81 11.15
CA MET A 23 -5.30 0.82 12.22
C MET A 23 -5.77 1.41 13.55
N ASN A 24 -6.54 0.65 14.32
CA ASN A 24 -6.89 1.01 15.70
C ASN A 24 -5.83 0.52 16.71
N ALA A 25 -4.55 0.63 16.36
CA ALA A 25 -3.42 0.22 17.18
C ALA A 25 -2.27 1.24 17.07
N ASP A 26 -1.40 1.30 18.07
CA ASP A 26 -0.15 2.05 18.00
C ASP A 26 0.96 1.17 17.42
N PHE A 27 1.98 1.81 16.85
CA PHE A 27 3.18 1.13 16.39
C PHE A 27 4.10 0.84 17.58
N ASP A 28 4.64 -0.38 17.61
CA ASP A 28 5.68 -0.72 18.58
C ASP A 28 7.03 -0.20 18.10
N LEU A 29 7.34 1.03 18.53
CA LEU A 29 8.59 1.71 18.23
C LEU A 29 9.58 1.66 19.41
N GLU A 30 9.46 0.71 20.34
CA GLU A 30 10.26 0.68 21.59
C GLU A 30 11.78 0.76 21.39
N LYS A 31 12.29 0.29 20.24
CA LYS A 31 13.73 0.36 19.90
C LYS A 31 14.14 1.66 19.21
N LEU A 32 13.20 2.53 18.86
CA LEU A 32 13.46 3.79 18.19
C LEU A 32 13.43 4.93 19.20
N ARG A 33 14.43 5.82 19.12
CA ARG A 33 14.43 7.10 19.86
C ARG A 33 13.36 8.08 19.35
N VAL A 34 12.46 7.64 18.47
CA VAL A 34 11.40 8.48 17.95
C VAL A 34 10.25 8.51 18.95
N ASN A 35 9.86 9.71 19.34
CA ASN A 35 8.70 9.91 20.18
C ASN A 35 7.47 9.28 19.50
N LYS A 36 6.90 8.22 20.11
CA LYS A 36 5.71 7.50 19.59
C LYS A 36 4.60 8.48 19.18
N MET A 37 4.42 9.56 19.93
CA MET A 37 3.41 10.60 19.67
C MET A 37 3.62 11.37 18.35
N MET A 38 4.85 11.41 17.82
CA MET A 38 5.19 12.11 16.58
C MET A 38 5.00 11.22 15.36
N PHE A 39 5.05 9.90 15.51
CA PHE A 39 4.87 8.95 14.41
C PHE A 39 3.37 8.77 14.09
N TYR A 40 3.05 8.83 12.80
CA TYR A 40 1.68 8.72 12.30
C TYR A 40 1.44 7.45 11.47
N GLY A 41 2.41 7.06 10.66
CA GLY A 41 2.26 5.92 9.75
C GLY A 41 3.48 5.72 8.86
N LEU A 42 3.41 4.74 7.97
CA LEU A 42 4.45 4.43 7.02
C LEU A 42 3.87 3.87 5.72
N ASP A 43 4.66 3.88 4.66
CA ASP A 43 4.47 3.06 3.46
C ASP A 43 5.68 2.16 3.25
N SER A 44 5.85 1.60 2.05
CA SER A 44 6.99 0.78 1.65
C SER A 44 8.34 1.50 1.84
N GLU A 45 8.40 2.80 1.57
CA GLU A 45 9.64 3.56 1.41
C GLU A 45 9.93 4.55 2.54
N LYS A 46 8.88 5.10 3.16
CA LYS A 46 8.95 6.27 4.02
C LYS A 46 8.09 6.12 5.27
N ALA A 47 8.57 6.76 6.34
CA ALA A 47 7.85 6.97 7.58
C ALA A 47 7.28 8.38 7.62
N TYR A 48 6.04 8.53 8.09
CA TYR A 48 5.33 9.80 8.19
C TYR A 48 5.15 10.20 9.64
N THR A 49 5.44 11.46 9.91
CA THR A 49 5.41 12.02 11.25
C THR A 49 4.69 13.37 11.29
N LYS A 50 4.62 13.97 12.49
CA LYS A 50 4.08 15.31 12.69
C LYS A 50 4.79 16.39 11.86
N SER A 51 6.06 16.21 11.49
CA SER A 51 6.77 17.21 10.67
C SER A 51 6.20 17.32 9.26
N ASP A 52 5.57 16.27 8.76
CA ASP A 52 5.01 16.21 7.41
C ASP A 52 3.74 17.04 7.23
N PHE A 53 3.22 17.64 8.31
CA PHE A 53 2.02 18.47 8.26
C PHE A 53 2.14 19.66 7.29
N LYS A 54 3.32 20.29 7.23
CA LYS A 54 3.56 21.43 6.34
C LYS A 54 3.87 20.98 4.92
N VAL A 55 4.77 20.01 4.79
CA VAL A 55 5.23 19.44 3.52
C VAL A 55 5.37 17.94 3.71
N LEU A 56 4.67 17.17 2.88
CA LEU A 56 4.73 15.70 2.92
C LEU A 56 6.04 15.25 2.29
N LYS A 57 7.06 14.97 3.11
CA LYS A 57 8.37 14.52 2.64
C LYS A 57 8.56 13.03 2.90
N GLY A 58 8.16 12.60 4.09
CA GLY A 58 8.48 11.31 4.66
C GLY A 58 9.97 11.16 5.02
N ASP A 59 10.26 10.19 5.87
CA ASP A 59 11.61 9.88 6.36
C ASP A 59 11.94 8.41 6.05
N SER A 60 12.86 8.22 5.10
CA SER A 60 13.34 6.88 4.68
C SER A 60 14.26 6.23 5.71
N ASP A 61 15.04 7.04 6.45
CA ASP A 61 15.97 6.52 7.44
C ASP A 61 15.19 6.00 8.65
N LEU A 62 14.17 6.73 9.06
CA LEU A 62 13.22 6.26 10.06
C LEU A 62 12.47 5.01 9.58
N ARG A 63 12.05 4.97 8.30
CA ARG A 63 11.38 3.79 7.74
C ARG A 63 12.23 2.52 7.85
N ARG A 64 13.53 2.61 7.58
CA ARG A 64 14.47 1.47 7.65
C ARG A 64 14.64 0.93 9.07
N GLN A 65 14.44 1.78 10.07
CA GLN A 65 14.57 1.38 11.47
C GLN A 65 13.29 0.74 12.02
N ILE A 66 12.13 1.01 11.42
CA ILE A 66 10.84 0.43 11.84
C ILE A 66 10.73 -1.01 11.34
N LYS A 67 10.56 -1.94 12.28
CA LYS A 67 10.17 -3.32 11.99
C LYS A 67 8.69 -3.48 12.29
N LEU A 68 7.92 -3.92 11.30
CA LEU A 68 6.53 -4.32 11.51
C LEU A 68 6.53 -5.61 12.34
N THR A 69 5.82 -5.61 13.47
CA THR A 69 5.70 -6.80 14.30
C THR A 69 4.75 -7.81 13.64
N LYS A 70 4.88 -9.10 13.98
CA LYS A 70 3.96 -10.14 13.48
C LYS A 70 2.49 -9.83 13.77
N SER A 71 2.18 -9.13 14.87
CA SER A 71 0.82 -8.70 15.22
C SER A 71 0.27 -7.57 14.34
N MET A 72 1.15 -6.79 13.69
CA MET A 72 0.79 -5.75 12.74
C MET A 72 0.82 -6.24 11.30
N MET A 73 1.48 -7.38 11.04
CA MET A 73 1.54 -8.08 9.76
C MET A 73 0.27 -8.93 9.61
N GLY A 74 -0.75 -8.38 8.98
CA GLY A 74 -1.95 -9.09 8.55
C GLY A 74 -2.28 -8.78 7.11
N TYR A 75 -3.32 -9.42 6.57
CA TYR A 75 -3.71 -9.28 5.17
C TYR A 75 -3.77 -7.83 4.67
N CYS A 76 -4.40 -6.93 5.44
CA CYS A 76 -4.52 -5.53 5.03
C CYS A 76 -3.18 -4.77 5.02
N THR A 77 -2.27 -5.10 5.95
CA THR A 77 -0.95 -4.47 6.03
C THR A 77 -0.10 -4.85 4.82
N SER A 78 -0.07 -6.13 4.46
CA SER A 78 0.67 -6.60 3.29
C SER A 78 0.09 -6.02 2.00
N LEU A 79 -1.24 -6.10 1.81
CA LEU A 79 -1.92 -5.51 0.66
C LEU A 79 -1.65 -4.00 0.54
N ALA A 80 -1.67 -3.27 1.66
CA ALA A 80 -1.41 -1.83 1.65
C ALA A 80 0.00 -1.52 1.15
N LEU A 81 1.01 -2.28 1.56
CA LEU A 81 2.40 -2.02 1.15
C LEU A 81 2.68 -2.47 -0.29
N GLU A 82 2.11 -3.59 -0.72
CA GLU A 82 2.26 -4.12 -2.08
C GLU A 82 1.61 -3.19 -3.13
N THR A 83 0.50 -2.55 -2.77
CA THR A 83 -0.23 -1.62 -3.64
C THR A 83 0.25 -0.16 -3.55
N ASN A 84 1.45 0.09 -3.01
CA ASN A 84 2.01 1.45 -2.80
C ASN A 84 1.17 2.36 -1.87
N GLY A 85 0.28 1.73 -1.10
CA GLY A 85 -0.52 2.36 -0.07
C GLY A 85 0.22 2.51 1.24
N THR A 86 -0.52 2.85 2.29
CA THR A 86 0.08 3.26 3.57
C THR A 86 -0.66 2.67 4.75
N ILE A 87 0.04 2.56 5.88
CA ILE A 87 -0.53 2.14 7.15
C ILE A 87 -0.37 3.28 8.15
N PHE A 88 -1.46 3.80 8.68
CA PHE A 88 -1.51 4.89 9.65
C PHE A 88 -2.20 4.45 10.95
N THR A 89 -1.79 5.00 12.09
CA THR A 89 -2.46 4.76 13.36
C THR A 89 -3.63 5.73 13.57
N GLY A 90 -4.83 5.17 13.66
CA GLY A 90 -6.06 5.90 14.01
C GLY A 90 -6.10 6.39 15.45
N LYS A 91 -5.20 5.94 16.33
CA LYS A 91 -5.10 6.43 17.72
C LYS A 91 -4.85 7.94 17.77
N ARG A 92 -4.22 8.50 16.74
CA ARG A 92 -3.96 9.96 16.61
C ARG A 92 -5.22 10.79 16.36
N MET A 93 -6.33 10.17 15.96
CA MET A 93 -7.62 10.86 15.84
C MET A 93 -8.39 10.94 17.15
N GLY A 94 -8.12 10.02 18.09
CA GLY A 94 -8.81 9.96 19.38
C GLY A 94 -8.22 10.85 20.47
N VAL A 95 -7.27 11.72 20.16
CA VAL A 95 -6.66 12.63 21.14
C VAL A 95 -7.52 13.87 21.34
N GLU A 96 -7.62 14.37 22.57
CA GLU A 96 -8.44 15.55 22.90
C GLU A 96 -7.97 16.83 22.21
N ASN A 97 -6.67 16.91 21.88
CA ASN A 97 -6.09 18.08 21.25
C ASN A 97 -6.42 18.14 19.75
N MET A 98 -7.45 18.90 19.40
CA MET A 98 -7.91 19.11 18.02
C MET A 98 -6.83 19.61 17.06
N ALA A 99 -5.86 20.39 17.55
CA ALA A 99 -4.75 20.84 16.70
C ALA A 99 -3.82 19.68 16.29
N LEU A 100 -3.69 18.65 17.12
CA LEU A 100 -2.95 17.43 16.78
C LEU A 100 -3.74 16.55 15.83
N VAL A 101 -5.06 16.41 16.05
CA VAL A 101 -5.96 15.68 15.13
C VAL A 101 -5.89 16.30 13.73
N LYS A 102 -6.03 17.63 13.62
CA LYS A 102 -5.92 18.32 12.32
C LYS A 102 -4.59 18.08 11.62
N LYS A 103 -3.48 18.02 12.38
CA LYS A 103 -2.16 17.73 11.81
C LYS A 103 -2.08 16.31 11.28
N PHE A 104 -2.53 15.34 12.06
CA PHE A 104 -2.61 13.94 11.65
C PHE A 104 -3.48 13.77 10.40
N SER A 105 -4.72 14.26 10.43
CA SER A 105 -5.67 14.14 9.32
C SER A 105 -5.12 14.80 8.05
N SER A 106 -4.42 15.93 8.17
CA SER A 106 -3.80 16.57 7.02
C SER A 106 -2.64 15.76 6.43
N VAL A 107 -1.79 15.11 7.25
CA VAL A 107 -0.73 14.24 6.74
C VAL A 107 -1.33 13.02 6.05
N PHE A 108 -2.30 12.37 6.69
CA PHE A 108 -2.99 11.21 6.13
C PHE A 108 -3.69 11.54 4.81
N ALA A 109 -4.48 12.62 4.77
CA ALA A 109 -5.19 13.05 3.56
C ALA A 109 -4.22 13.44 2.43
N ARG A 110 -3.12 14.14 2.73
CA ARG A 110 -2.10 14.48 1.72
C ARG A 110 -1.47 13.23 1.13
N ARG A 111 -1.20 12.21 1.95
CA ARG A 111 -0.61 10.96 1.50
C ARG A 111 -1.56 10.13 0.64
N ILE A 112 -2.85 10.12 0.96
CA ILE A 112 -3.87 9.53 0.09
C ILE A 112 -3.93 10.28 -1.24
N ALA A 113 -4.02 11.61 -1.19
CA ALA A 113 -4.11 12.43 -2.40
C ALA A 113 -2.88 12.29 -3.32
N SER A 114 -1.69 12.06 -2.76
CA SER A 114 -0.47 11.87 -3.57
C SER A 114 -0.43 10.54 -4.33
N THR A 115 -1.17 9.52 -3.90
CA THR A 115 -1.31 8.24 -4.61
C THR A 115 -2.64 8.07 -5.32
N ALA A 116 -3.59 8.98 -5.15
CA ALA A 116 -4.88 8.96 -5.85
C ALA A 116 -4.79 9.47 -7.30
N LEU A 117 -3.64 9.29 -7.96
CA LEU A 117 -3.43 9.67 -9.34
C LEU A 117 -3.69 8.44 -10.23
N PRO A 118 -4.53 8.57 -11.27
CA PRO A 118 -4.71 7.49 -12.23
C PRO A 118 -3.40 7.22 -12.97
N ASP A 119 -3.26 5.99 -13.48
CA ASP A 119 -2.14 5.68 -14.37
C ASP A 119 -2.17 6.57 -15.62
N THR A 120 -0.98 6.82 -16.15
CA THR A 120 -0.80 7.62 -17.38
C THR A 120 -1.42 6.99 -18.62
N CYS A 121 -1.67 5.67 -18.60
CA CYS A 121 -2.32 4.92 -19.67
C CYS A 121 -3.45 4.06 -19.10
N GLN A 122 -4.67 4.30 -19.59
CA GLN A 122 -5.85 3.54 -19.22
C GLN A 122 -6.62 3.12 -20.49
N ARG A 123 -7.17 1.90 -20.47
CA ARG A 123 -8.16 1.44 -21.43
C ARG A 123 -9.51 1.37 -20.71
N CYS A 124 -10.51 2.05 -21.25
CA CYS A 124 -11.83 2.10 -20.67
C CYS A 124 -12.84 1.43 -21.58
N GLU A 125 -13.67 0.56 -21.02
CA GLU A 125 -14.73 -0.15 -21.71
C GLU A 125 -16.06 0.08 -20.98
N CYS A 126 -17.13 0.30 -21.74
CA CYS A 126 -18.48 0.36 -21.17
C CYS A 126 -18.96 -1.07 -20.97
N THR A 127 -19.29 -1.40 -19.73
CA THR A 127 -19.82 -2.72 -19.36
C THR A 127 -21.16 -2.55 -18.64
N THR A 128 -21.90 -3.63 -18.48
CA THR A 128 -23.22 -3.63 -17.83
C THR A 128 -23.16 -4.51 -16.59
N ASP A 129 -23.67 -4.01 -15.46
CA ASP A 129 -23.74 -4.80 -14.23
C ASP A 129 -24.86 -5.85 -14.29
N GLU A 130 -24.95 -6.70 -13.25
CA GLU A 130 -25.99 -7.75 -13.15
C GLU A 130 -27.42 -7.21 -13.16
N ASN A 131 -27.62 -5.91 -12.89
CA ASN A 131 -28.91 -5.23 -12.86
C ASN A 131 -29.24 -4.53 -14.19
N GLY A 132 -28.38 -4.62 -15.21
CA GLY A 132 -28.57 -3.92 -16.47
C GLY A 132 -28.11 -2.45 -16.45
N ILE A 133 -27.39 -2.01 -15.42
CA ILE A 133 -26.87 -0.65 -15.30
C ILE A 133 -25.51 -0.57 -15.99
N GLU A 134 -25.40 0.31 -16.99
CA GLU A 134 -24.16 0.55 -17.71
C GLU A 134 -23.18 1.38 -16.86
N TYR A 135 -21.91 0.97 -16.82
CA TYR A 135 -20.83 1.72 -16.18
C TYR A 135 -19.54 1.64 -16.99
N LEU A 136 -18.68 2.64 -16.81
CA LEU A 136 -17.36 2.68 -17.44
C LEU A 136 -16.35 1.98 -16.53
N GLU A 137 -15.71 0.93 -17.03
CA GLU A 137 -14.60 0.27 -16.35
C GLU A 137 -13.29 0.66 -17.02
N CYS A 138 -12.37 1.26 -16.26
CA CYS A 138 -11.06 1.66 -16.73
C CYS A 138 -9.98 0.81 -16.06
N LEU A 139 -9.11 0.21 -16.88
CA LEU A 139 -7.98 -0.61 -16.44
C LEU A 139 -6.67 -0.01 -16.95
N PRO A 140 -5.56 -0.17 -16.21
CA PRO A 140 -4.26 0.24 -16.70
C PRO A 140 -3.85 -0.56 -17.93
N CYS A 141 -3.08 0.06 -18.82
CA CYS A 141 -2.61 -0.61 -20.05
C CYS A 141 -1.66 -1.78 -19.78
N SER A 142 -1.00 -1.78 -18.62
CA SER A 142 -0.09 -2.82 -18.13
C SER A 142 -0.28 -2.97 -16.63
N ILE A 143 -0.23 -4.20 -16.12
CA ILE A 143 -0.34 -4.45 -14.68
C ILE A 143 0.87 -3.81 -13.97
N PRO A 144 0.64 -2.92 -12.98
CA PRO A 144 1.73 -2.33 -12.21
C PRO A 144 2.56 -3.39 -11.49
N VAL A 145 3.89 -3.21 -11.48
CA VAL A 145 4.76 -4.05 -10.67
C VAL A 145 4.51 -3.71 -9.19
N PRO A 146 4.26 -4.70 -8.32
CA PRO A 146 4.05 -4.44 -6.89
C PRO A 146 5.21 -3.65 -6.30
N ALA A 147 4.89 -2.66 -5.46
CA ALA A 147 5.90 -1.74 -4.91
C ALA A 147 6.89 -2.43 -3.94
N TYR A 148 6.59 -3.65 -3.49
CA TYR A 148 7.36 -4.37 -2.49
C TYR A 148 7.34 -5.89 -2.72
N ALA A 149 8.39 -6.44 -3.33
CA ALA A 149 8.61 -7.90 -3.44
C ALA A 149 9.59 -8.45 -2.37
N ASP A 150 10.24 -7.58 -1.57
CA ASP A 150 11.37 -7.92 -0.69
C ASP A 150 11.06 -7.79 0.82
N PHE A 151 9.93 -8.33 1.28
CA PHE A 151 9.91 -8.82 2.66
C PHE A 151 10.46 -10.25 2.64
N ASP A 152 11.67 -10.44 3.18
CA ASP A 152 12.29 -11.74 3.40
C ASP A 152 11.44 -12.54 4.42
N PHE A 153 10.33 -13.09 3.95
CA PHE A 153 9.53 -14.07 4.66
C PHE A 153 10.32 -15.38 4.66
N LYS A 154 11.20 -15.53 5.64
CA LYS A 154 11.65 -16.86 6.06
C LYS A 154 10.51 -17.60 6.76
N GLU A 155 9.46 -17.92 6.03
CA GLU A 155 8.50 -18.97 6.34
C GLU A 155 8.16 -19.64 5.01
N ASN A 156 8.57 -20.90 4.89
CA ASN A 156 8.53 -21.72 3.67
C ASN A 156 7.19 -21.60 2.91
N ASN A 157 7.29 -21.35 1.59
CA ASN A 157 6.32 -21.61 0.51
C ASN A 157 5.68 -20.44 -0.26
N THR A 158 6.28 -19.25 -0.31
CA THR A 158 5.78 -18.20 -1.22
C THR A 158 6.89 -17.51 -1.99
N ILE A 159 7.52 -18.27 -2.91
CA ILE A 159 8.14 -17.70 -4.11
C ILE A 159 7.29 -18.18 -5.29
N PHE A 160 6.28 -17.40 -5.67
CA PHE A 160 5.51 -17.65 -6.90
C PHE A 160 5.45 -16.46 -7.85
N PHE A 161 5.86 -15.25 -7.43
CA PHE A 161 5.68 -14.05 -8.25
C PHE A 161 6.84 -13.74 -9.21
N LEU A 162 8.05 -14.27 -8.99
CA LEU A 162 9.19 -14.02 -9.88
C LEU A 162 9.48 -15.13 -10.91
N GLN A 163 8.85 -16.31 -10.79
CA GLN A 163 9.06 -17.39 -11.77
C GLN A 163 8.12 -17.32 -12.98
N ALA A 164 7.04 -16.52 -12.92
CA ALA A 164 6.07 -16.43 -14.01
C ALA A 164 6.49 -15.48 -15.14
N PHE A 165 7.45 -14.57 -14.91
CA PHE A 165 7.90 -13.61 -15.92
C PHE A 165 9.18 -14.02 -16.67
N ASP A 166 9.96 -14.98 -16.15
CA ASP A 166 11.18 -15.48 -16.80
C ASP A 166 10.94 -16.56 -17.87
N GLN A 167 9.68 -16.96 -18.12
CA GLN A 167 9.35 -17.98 -19.13
C GLN A 167 8.75 -17.42 -20.43
N ILE A 168 8.72 -16.10 -20.62
CA ILE A 168 8.13 -15.49 -21.83
C ILE A 168 9.17 -14.72 -22.68
N SER A 169 10.45 -14.63 -22.28
CA SER A 169 11.47 -13.89 -23.05
C SER A 169 12.57 -14.71 -23.75
N ASP A 170 12.54 -16.06 -23.72
CA ASP A 170 13.63 -16.88 -24.32
C ASP A 170 13.15 -18.07 -25.18
N SER A 171 12.07 -17.88 -25.95
CA SER A 171 11.72 -18.84 -27.01
C SER A 171 10.96 -18.17 -28.14
N ASP A 172 11.66 -17.36 -28.96
CA ASP A 172 11.38 -17.21 -30.40
C ASP A 172 12.51 -16.40 -31.08
N LEU A 173 13.71 -16.96 -31.06
CA LEU A 173 14.81 -16.60 -31.97
C LEU A 173 15.63 -17.85 -32.29
N GLY A 174 15.16 -18.60 -33.30
CA GLY A 174 15.94 -19.62 -34.01
C GLY A 174 15.23 -20.97 -34.14
N ASN A 175 14.53 -21.21 -35.26
CA ASN A 175 15.03 -22.02 -36.39
C ASN A 175 13.90 -22.32 -37.40
N SER A 176 13.95 -21.68 -38.57
CA SER A 176 13.73 -22.27 -39.92
C SER A 176 13.94 -21.20 -40.96
#